data_AF-A0A8S3DJW0-F1
#
_entry.id   AF-A0A8S3DJW0-F1
#
_cell.length_a   1.000
_cell.length_b   1.000
_cell.length_c   1.000
_cell.angle_alpha   90.00
_cell.angle_beta   90.00
_cell.angle_gamma   90.00
#
_symmetry.space_group_name_H-M   'P 1'
#
loop_
_entity.id
_entity.type
_entity.pdbx_description
1 polymer ?
#
loop_
_entity_poly.entity_id
_entity_poly.type
_entity_poly.pdbx_seq_one_letter_code
_entity_poly.pdbx_strand_id
1 'polypeptide(L)' 'MVTEEELRDDEEYEDIMEDVREECGKYGFVKSLEIPRPIQGVDVPG' A
#
# COMPACT_ATOMS: atom_id res chain seq x y z
N MET A 1 -7.54 9.44 -0.96
CA MET A 1 -6.15 9.93 -1.18
C MET A 1 -5.38 9.29 -0.06
N VAL A 2 -4.39 8.44 -0.37
CA VAL A 2 -3.66 7.72 0.68
C VAL A 2 -2.77 8.69 1.45
N THR A 3 -2.82 8.62 2.78
CA THR A 3 -2.04 9.48 3.68
C THR A 3 -0.94 8.68 4.38
N GLU A 4 0.06 9.37 4.90
CA GLU A 4 1.12 8.72 5.67
C GLU A 4 0.60 8.08 6.97
N GLU A 5 -0.45 8.63 7.57
CA GLU A 5 -1.06 8.08 8.77
C GLU A 5 -1.72 6.73 8.47
N GLU A 6 -2.43 6.64 7.35
CA GLU A 6 -3.06 5.40 6.87
C GLU A 6 -2.03 4.30 6.56
N LEU A 7 -0.86 4.68 6.04
CA LEU A 7 0.23 3.72 5.81
C LEU A 7 0.94 3.27 7.09
N ARG A 8 0.80 4.00 8.20
CA ARG A 8 1.38 3.64 9.51
C ARG A 8 0.46 2.74 10.32
N ASP A 9 -0.84 2.86 10.12
CA ASP A 9 -1.81 1.94 10.69
C ASP A 9 -1.71 0.58 9.97
N ASP A 10 -1.80 -0.52 10.71
CA ASP A 10 -1.68 -1.86 10.13
C ASP A 10 -2.99 -2.30 9.45
N GLU A 11 -4.14 -1.91 10.01
CA GLU A 11 -5.47 -2.24 9.50
C GLU A 11 -5.74 -1.48 8.21
N GLU A 12 -5.49 -0.16 8.20
CA GLU A 12 -5.68 0.66 6.99
C GLU A 12 -4.66 0.28 5.89
N TYR A 13 -3.44 -0.11 6.25
CA TYR A 13 -2.46 -0.61 5.27
C TYR A 13 -2.91 -1.94 4.64
N GLU A 14 -3.49 -2.86 5.41
CA GLU A 14 -4.05 -4.11 4.90
C GLU A 14 -5.21 -3.84 3.93
N ASP A 15 -6.14 -2.96 4.30
CA ASP A 15 -7.25 -2.54 3.44
C ASP A 15 -6.75 -1.95 2.11
N ILE A 16 -5.74 -1.05 2.16
CA ILE A 16 -5.14 -0.46 0.96
C ILE A 16 -4.48 -1.54 0.08
N MET A 17 -3.79 -2.51 0.69
CA MET A 17 -3.16 -3.59 -0.07
C MET A 17 -4.21 -4.47 -0.76
N GLU A 18 -5.29 -4.81 -0.06
CA GLU A 18 -6.38 -5.61 -0.59
C GLU A 18 -7.06 -4.88 -1.76
N ASP A 19 -7.42 -3.61 -1.59
CA ASP A 19 -8.02 -2.77 -2.63
C ASP A 19 -7.16 -2.73 -3.90
N VAL A 20 -5.86 -2.43 -3.76
CA VAL A 20 -4.95 -2.35 -4.93
C VAL A 20 -4.81 -3.70 -5.61
N ARG A 21 -4.74 -4.78 -4.84
CA ARG A 21 -4.62 -6.14 -5.37
C ARG A 21 -5.87 -6.59 -6.10
N GLU A 22 -7.06 -6.31 -5.54
CA GLU A 22 -8.33 -6.64 -6.16
C GLU A 22 -8.55 -5.83 -7.44
N GLU A 23 -8.36 -4.51 -7.38
CA GLU A 23 -8.51 -3.64 -8.55
C GLU A 23 -7.56 -4.02 -9.67
N CYS A 24 -6.26 -4.25 -9.38
CA CYS A 24 -5.30 -4.69 -10.39
C CYS A 24 -5.58 -6.12 -10.87
N GLY A 25 -6.09 -6.99 -9.99
CA GLY A 25 -6.48 -8.37 -10.29
C GLY A 25 -7.55 -8.48 -11.37
N LYS A 26 -8.41 -7.47 -11.52
CA LYS A 26 -9.43 -7.41 -12.59
C LYS A 26 -8.83 -7.37 -14.00
N TYR A 27 -7.58 -6.91 -14.13
CA TYR A 27 -6.90 -6.74 -15.42
C TYR A 27 -5.83 -7.80 -15.69
N GLY A 28 -5.59 -8.72 -14.74
CA GLY A 28 -4.64 -9.81 -14.89
C GLY A 28 -3.98 -10.20 -13.57
N PHE A 29 -3.07 -11.19 -13.64
CA PHE A 29 -2.36 -11.64 -12.45
C PHE A 29 -1.31 -10.62 -12.00
N VAL A 30 -1.47 -10.11 -10.78
CA VAL A 30 -0.48 -9.25 -10.11
C VAL A 30 0.71 -10.09 -9.68
N LYS A 31 1.88 -9.88 -10.30
CA LYS A 31 3.11 -10.64 -9.98
C LYS A 31 3.75 -10.21 -8.66
N SER A 32 3.73 -8.92 -8.37
CA SER A 32 4.30 -8.32 -7.16
C SER A 32 3.61 -7.00 -6.88
N LEU A 33 3.45 -6.66 -5.61
CA LEU A 33 2.92 -5.39 -5.12
C LEU A 33 3.87 -4.88 -4.04
N GLU A 34 4.32 -3.63 -4.18
CA GLU A 34 5.22 -2.97 -3.23
C GLU A 34 4.57 -1.65 -2.81
N ILE A 35 4.27 -1.50 -1.52
CA ILE A 35 3.73 -0.28 -0.92
C ILE A 35 4.68 0.11 0.21
N PRO A 36 5.56 1.11 0.01
CA PRO A 36 6.54 1.49 1.02
C PRO A 36 5.85 2.14 2.22
N ARG A 37 6.07 1.60 3.42
CA ARG A 37 5.59 2.19 4.67
C ARG A 37 6.54 3.28 5.15
N PRO A 38 6.03 4.41 5.66
CA PRO A 38 6.86 5.47 6.22
C PRO A 38 7.50 5.04 7.54
N ILE A 39 8.82 4.82 7.50
CA ILE A 39 9.64 4.48 8.68
C ILE A 39 10.18 5.78 9.28
N GLN A 40 10.11 5.91 10.61
CA GLN A 40 10.58 7.11 11.29
C GLN A 40 12.09 7.32 11.05
N GLY A 41 12.45 8.43 10.41
CA GLY A 41 13.84 8.77 10.06
C GLY A 41 14.35 8.22 8.73
N VAL A 42 13.51 7.53 7.95
CA VAL A 42 13.83 7.09 6.58
C VAL A 42 12.91 7.84 5.63
N ASP A 43 13.51 8.59 4.71
CA ASP A 43 12.78 9.23 3.62
C ASP A 43 12.42 8.13 2.61
N VAL A 44 11.19 7.65 2.67
CA VAL A 44 10.66 6.70 1.69
C VAL A 44 10.18 7.49 0.48
N PRO A 45 10.72 7.25 -0.72
CA PRO A 45 10.25 7.91 -1.92
C PRO A 45 8.80 7.49 -2.21
N GLY A 46 7.92 8.49 -2.36
CA GLY A 46 6.52 8.36 -2.75
C GLY A 46 6.17 9.32 -3.88
#